data_AF-A0A8J9SFB1-F1
#
_entry.id   AF-A0A8J9SFB1-F1
#
_cell.length_a   1.000
_cell.length_b   1.000
_cell.length_c   1.000
_cell.angle_alpha   90.00
_cell.angle_beta   90.00
_cell.angle_gamma   90.00
#
_symmetry.space_group_name_H-M   'P 1'
#
loop_
_entity.id
_entity.type
_entity.pdbx_description
1 polymer ?
#
loop_
_entity_poly.entity_id
_entity_poly.type
_entity_poly.pdbx_seq_one_letter_code
_entity_poly.pdbx_strand_id
1 'polypeptide(L)'
;MRVSLLALVSLTTLSSASAFVAPSTFHFRPRVTLQSTAATDFDLNQYIADKLPLIEKALDESVVSTEKETEKIVEAMKYSLMAGGKRIRPVLCLAACEMFNDGDSTPAMPAAVSLEMIHTMSLIHDDLPSMDNDDLRRGKPTCH
;
A
#
# COMPACT_ATOMS: atom_id res chain seq x y z
N MET A 1 -7.09 31.73 -34.18
CA MET A 1 -5.67 31.28 -34.09
C MET A 1 -5.68 29.77 -33.85
N ARG A 2 -4.71 29.07 -34.44
CA ARG A 2 -4.82 27.71 -35.01
C ARG A 2 -5.16 26.57 -34.02
N VAL A 3 -6.16 25.79 -34.44
CA VAL A 3 -6.40 24.37 -34.12
C VAL A 3 -5.34 23.54 -34.89
N SER A 4 -4.67 22.58 -34.25
CA SER A 4 -3.82 21.61 -34.97
C SER A 4 -4.47 20.23 -35.02
N LEU A 5 -4.93 19.95 -36.22
CA LEU A 5 -5.35 18.69 -36.81
C LEU A 5 -4.10 18.02 -37.41
N LEU A 6 -3.81 16.75 -37.10
CA LEU A 6 -3.04 15.84 -37.97
C LEU A 6 -3.03 14.42 -37.38
N ALA A 7 -4.14 13.71 -37.60
CA ALA A 7 -4.10 12.29 -37.89
C ALA A 7 -3.91 12.16 -39.41
N LEU A 8 -2.99 11.31 -39.89
CA LEU A 8 -3.08 10.55 -41.15
C LEU A 8 -1.81 9.69 -41.37
N VAL A 9 -2.03 8.38 -41.30
CA VAL A 9 -1.60 7.37 -42.29
C VAL A 9 -0.10 7.11 -42.48
N SER A 10 0.33 5.93 -42.03
CA SER A 10 1.20 5.09 -42.86
C SER A 10 0.58 3.70 -42.98
N LEU A 11 0.28 3.37 -44.24
CA LEU A 11 -0.41 2.17 -44.72
C LEU A 11 0.60 1.01 -44.84
N THR A 12 0.17 -0.17 -44.40
CA THR A 12 0.37 -1.49 -45.04
C THR A 12 1.77 -1.95 -45.48
N THR A 13 2.23 -3.04 -44.86
CA THR A 13 2.44 -4.30 -45.58
C THR A 13 1.89 -5.48 -44.77
N LEU A 14 0.78 -6.06 -45.23
CA LEU A 14 0.35 -7.39 -44.81
C LEU A 14 1.28 -8.42 -45.45
N SER A 15 1.93 -9.25 -44.64
CA SER A 15 2.55 -10.49 -45.11
C SER A 15 1.92 -11.67 -44.35
N SER A 16 1.09 -12.39 -45.10
CA SER A 16 0.59 -13.76 -44.91
C SER A 16 0.50 -14.32 -43.48
N ALA A 17 -0.74 -14.46 -43.01
CA ALA A 17 -1.12 -15.40 -41.98
C ALA A 17 -0.77 -16.84 -42.39
N SER A 18 0.10 -17.48 -41.62
CA SER A 18 0.16 -18.95 -41.54
C SER A 18 -0.20 -19.32 -40.12
N ALA A 19 -1.43 -19.78 -39.93
CA ALA A 19 -1.89 -20.37 -38.69
C ALA A 19 -1.14 -21.71 -38.49
N PHE A 20 -0.10 -21.71 -37.66
CA PHE A 20 0.52 -22.93 -37.16
C PHE A 20 0.22 -23.06 -35.67
N VAL A 21 -0.80 -23.86 -35.38
CA VAL A 21 -1.11 -24.35 -34.04
C VAL A 21 0.01 -25.31 -33.64
N ALA A 22 0.93 -24.86 -32.77
CA ALA A 22 1.92 -25.72 -32.15
C ALA A 22 1.36 -26.27 -30.82
N PRO A 23 1.53 -27.57 -30.53
CA PRO A 23 1.03 -28.18 -29.31
C PRO A 23 1.77 -27.63 -28.09
N SER A 24 1.03 -27.42 -27.02
CA SER A 24 1.49 -27.02 -25.68
C SER A 24 2.50 -28.04 -25.14
N THR A 25 3.77 -27.92 -25.52
CA THR A 25 4.86 -28.56 -24.81
C THR A 25 5.05 -27.81 -23.51
N PHE A 26 4.64 -28.45 -22.42
CA PHE A 26 4.89 -27.99 -21.07
C PHE A 26 6.41 -27.97 -20.85
N HIS A 27 7.05 -26.86 -21.21
CA HIS A 27 8.47 -26.64 -20.93
C HIS A 27 8.59 -26.46 -19.42
N PHE A 28 8.96 -27.54 -18.75
CA PHE A 28 9.40 -27.50 -17.37
C PHE A 28 10.61 -26.56 -17.31
N ARG A 29 10.38 -25.30 -16.93
CA ARG A 29 11.47 -24.34 -16.70
C ARG A 29 12.41 -24.98 -15.68
N PRO A 30 13.73 -24.96 -15.91
CA PRO A 30 14.67 -25.50 -14.95
C PRO A 30 14.41 -24.83 -13.60
N ARG A 31 14.35 -25.67 -12.56
CA ARG A 31 14.26 -25.26 -11.16
C ARG A 31 15.26 -24.11 -10.97
N VAL A 32 14.76 -22.93 -10.63
CA VAL A 32 15.62 -21.83 -10.18
C VAL A 32 16.40 -22.40 -9.00
N THR A 33 17.67 -22.69 -9.20
CA THR A 33 18.58 -22.98 -8.11
C THR A 33 18.67 -21.68 -7.34
N LEU A 34 17.97 -21.58 -6.21
CA LEU A 34 18.18 -20.51 -5.27
C LEU A 34 19.63 -20.66 -4.79
N GLN A 35 20.53 -19.94 -5.44
CA GLN A 35 21.87 -19.73 -4.94
C GLN A 35 21.64 -19.04 -3.59
N SER A 36 21.96 -19.71 -2.49
CA SER A 36 22.00 -19.10 -1.17
C SER A 36 23.13 -18.07 -1.20
N THR A 37 22.81 -16.86 -1.66
CA THR A 37 23.60 -15.68 -1.38
C THR A 37 23.65 -15.58 0.14
N ALA A 38 24.86 -15.49 0.70
CA ALA A 38 25.08 -15.37 2.13
C ALA A 38 24.04 -14.41 2.72
N ALA A 39 23.33 -14.87 3.76
CA ALA A 39 22.29 -14.08 4.39
C ALA A 39 22.88 -12.75 4.83
N THR A 40 22.54 -11.68 4.11
CA THR A 40 22.58 -10.35 4.70
C THR A 40 21.71 -10.43 5.94
N ASP A 41 22.28 -10.14 7.10
CA ASP A 41 21.56 -10.16 8.36
C ASP A 41 20.48 -9.06 8.31
N PHE A 42 19.26 -9.43 7.91
CA PHE A 42 18.14 -8.52 7.80
C PHE A 42 17.54 -8.35 9.19
N ASP A 43 17.73 -7.17 9.78
CA ASP A 43 17.07 -6.80 11.03
C ASP A 43 15.70 -6.18 10.75
N LEU A 44 14.66 -6.99 10.98
CA LEU A 44 13.27 -6.57 10.85
C LEU A 44 12.90 -5.42 11.80
N ASN A 45 13.43 -5.42 13.02
CA ASN A 45 13.09 -4.39 14.01
C ASN A 45 13.66 -3.05 13.58
N GLN A 46 14.90 -3.04 13.10
CA GLN A 46 15.52 -1.83 12.54
C GLN A 46 14.75 -1.36 11.30
N TYR A 47 14.39 -2.26 10.40
CA TYR A 47 13.61 -1.91 9.21
C TYR A 47 12.25 -1.26 9.58
N ILE A 48 11.52 -1.83 10.53
CA ILE A 48 10.26 -1.25 11.03
C ILE A 48 10.52 0.13 11.64
N ALA A 49 11.57 0.26 12.45
CA ALA A 49 11.94 1.53 13.10
C ALA A 49 12.27 2.63 12.08
N ASP A 50 12.93 2.29 10.97
CA ASP A 50 13.28 3.23 9.91
C ASP A 50 12.04 3.70 9.11
N LYS A 51 11.07 2.81 8.89
CA LYS A 51 9.84 3.13 8.15
C LYS A 51 8.79 3.87 8.97
N LEU A 52 8.75 3.63 10.29
CA LEU A 52 7.71 4.18 11.16
C LEU A 52 7.55 5.71 11.05
N PRO A 53 8.61 6.53 11.15
CA PRO A 53 8.49 7.98 11.10
C PRO A 53 7.91 8.49 9.78
N LEU A 54 8.25 7.83 8.66
CA LEU A 54 7.73 8.18 7.34
C LEU A 54 6.24 7.87 7.24
N ILE A 55 5.82 6.72 7.76
CA ILE A 55 4.42 6.28 7.77
C ILE A 55 3.58 7.18 8.69
N GLU A 56 4.03 7.44 9.92
CA GLU A 56 3.31 8.29 10.88
C GLU A 56 3.13 9.72 10.34
N LYS A 57 4.17 10.27 9.71
CA LYS A 57 4.07 11.57 9.04
C LYS A 57 3.04 11.54 7.91
N ALA A 58 3.10 10.56 7.03
CA ALA A 58 2.17 10.44 5.91
C ALA A 58 0.71 10.24 6.37
N LEU A 59 0.50 9.52 7.47
CA LEU A 59 -0.82 9.36 8.09
C LEU A 59 -1.36 10.70 8.61
N ASP A 60 -0.54 11.45 9.37
CA ASP A 60 -0.97 12.74 9.94
C ASP A 60 -1.31 13.78 8.86
N GLU A 61 -0.55 13.79 7.76
CA GLU A 61 -0.77 14.64 6.59
C GLU A 61 -2.00 14.20 5.75
N SER A 62 -2.42 12.93 5.83
CA SER A 62 -3.52 12.39 5.03
C SER A 62 -4.93 12.70 5.56
N VAL A 63 -5.06 13.04 6.85
CA VAL A 63 -6.35 13.24 7.52
C VAL A 63 -6.48 14.70 7.96
N VAL A 64 -6.72 15.61 7.02
CA VAL A 64 -6.83 17.05 7.30
C VAL A 64 -8.24 17.54 7.01
N SER A 65 -8.82 18.29 7.95
CA SER A 65 -10.10 18.95 7.75
C SER A 65 -9.91 20.16 6.84
N THR A 66 -10.64 20.24 5.74
CA THR A 66 -10.68 21.43 4.88
C THR A 66 -11.84 22.36 5.22
N GLU A 67 -12.88 21.83 5.87
CA GLU A 67 -14.09 22.54 6.27
C GLU A 67 -14.24 22.50 7.79
N LYS A 68 -14.93 23.50 8.35
CA LYS A 68 -15.13 23.59 9.81
C LYS A 68 -16.06 22.49 10.33
N GLU A 69 -17.06 22.14 9.54
CA GLU A 69 -18.09 21.15 9.86
C GLU A 69 -17.50 19.74 10.01
N THR A 70 -16.35 19.47 9.39
CA THR A 70 -15.67 18.18 9.45
C THR A 70 -14.59 18.10 10.55
N GLU A 71 -14.32 19.18 11.29
CA GLU A 71 -13.26 19.21 12.30
C GLU A 71 -13.43 18.11 13.35
N LYS A 72 -14.64 17.94 13.88
CA LYS A 72 -14.91 16.96 14.95
C LYS A 72 -14.74 15.51 14.49
N ILE A 73 -15.16 15.19 13.28
CA ILE A 73 -14.99 13.83 12.75
C ILE A 73 -13.52 13.56 12.42
N VAL A 74 -12.80 14.55 11.88
CA VAL A 74 -11.36 14.47 11.62
C VAL A 74 -10.57 14.31 12.93
N GLU A 75 -10.95 15.03 13.99
CA GLU A 75 -10.35 14.88 15.33
C GLU A 75 -10.54 13.44 15.85
N ALA A 76 -11.74 12.90 15.77
CA ALA A 76 -12.03 11.51 16.19
C ALA A 76 -11.25 10.47 15.36
N MET A 77 -11.14 10.69 14.04
CA MET A 77 -10.32 9.84 13.17
C MET A 77 -8.85 9.90 13.57
N LYS A 78 -8.29 11.11 13.76
CA LYS A 78 -6.89 11.30 14.18
C LYS A 78 -6.62 10.70 15.54
N TYR A 79 -7.55 10.81 16.49
CA TYR A 79 -7.40 10.25 17.83
C TYR A 79 -7.06 8.76 17.79
N SER A 80 -7.85 7.99 17.05
CA SER A 80 -7.68 6.55 16.92
C SER A 80 -6.50 6.19 16.02
N LEU A 81 -6.35 6.90 14.89
CA LEU A 81 -5.30 6.64 13.91
C LEU A 81 -3.89 6.89 14.47
N MET A 82 -3.76 7.96 15.27
CA MET A 82 -2.49 8.39 15.87
C MET A 82 -2.30 7.86 17.30
N ALA A 83 -3.13 6.92 17.76
CA ALA A 83 -2.94 6.21 19.04
C ALA A 83 -1.73 5.24 19.03
N GLY A 84 -0.88 5.31 18.00
CA GLY A 84 0.32 4.50 17.79
C GLY A 84 0.01 3.15 17.15
N GLY A 85 0.82 2.14 17.43
CA GLY A 85 0.66 0.78 16.91
C GLY A 85 1.95 0.25 16.30
N LYS A 86 1.93 -1.02 15.89
CA LYS A 86 3.10 -1.65 15.26
C LYS A 86 3.27 -1.29 13.79
N ARG A 87 2.24 -0.72 13.16
CA ARG A 87 2.22 -0.32 11.74
C ARG A 87 2.68 -1.43 10.77
N ILE A 88 2.37 -2.69 11.09
CA ILE A 88 2.84 -3.85 10.31
C ILE A 88 2.28 -3.83 8.88
N ARG A 89 1.02 -3.44 8.70
CA ARG A 89 0.36 -3.43 7.38
C ARG A 89 1.03 -2.46 6.40
N PRO A 90 1.24 -1.17 6.74
CA PRO A 90 1.96 -0.26 5.85
C PRO A 90 3.41 -0.70 5.63
N VAL A 91 4.12 -1.18 6.65
CA VAL A 91 5.50 -1.67 6.48
C VAL A 91 5.59 -2.81 5.47
N LEU A 92 4.68 -3.80 5.55
CA LEU A 92 4.65 -4.91 4.59
C LEU A 92 4.33 -4.43 3.16
N CYS A 93 3.46 -3.43 3.03
CA CYS A 93 3.15 -2.83 1.72
C CYS A 93 4.37 -2.14 1.10
N LEU A 94 5.11 -1.36 1.89
CA LEU A 94 6.34 -0.71 1.44
C LEU A 94 7.41 -1.75 1.08
N ALA A 95 7.65 -2.75 1.93
CA ALA A 95 8.61 -3.82 1.67
C ALA A 95 8.29 -4.58 0.37
N ALA A 96 7.02 -4.88 0.12
CA ALA A 96 6.60 -5.52 -1.12
C ALA A 96 6.90 -4.64 -2.35
N CYS A 97 6.70 -3.32 -2.26
CA CYS A 97 7.05 -2.40 -3.33
C CYS A 97 8.56 -2.37 -3.60
N GLU A 98 9.38 -2.28 -2.55
CA GLU A 98 10.84 -2.25 -2.66
C GLU A 98 11.39 -3.48 -3.39
N MET A 99 10.81 -4.65 -3.14
CA MET A 99 11.21 -5.90 -3.80
C MET A 99 11.07 -5.86 -5.33
N PHE A 100 10.12 -5.08 -5.86
CA PHE A 100 9.83 -5.02 -7.30
C PHE A 100 10.23 -3.70 -7.96
N ASN A 101 10.65 -2.71 -7.17
CA ASN A 101 10.92 -1.34 -7.63
C ASN A 101 12.32 -0.87 -7.22
N ASP A 102 13.33 -1.75 -7.35
CA ASP A 102 14.75 -1.45 -7.08
C ASP A 102 15.02 -0.77 -5.72
N GLY A 103 14.27 -1.18 -4.68
CA GLY A 103 14.41 -0.62 -3.35
C GLY A 103 13.68 0.71 -3.10
N ASP A 104 12.98 1.28 -4.09
CA ASP A 104 12.17 2.48 -3.91
C ASP A 104 10.72 2.15 -3.49
N SER A 105 10.37 2.47 -2.24
CA SER A 105 9.03 2.31 -1.69
C SER A 105 8.10 3.51 -1.92
N THR A 106 8.62 4.64 -2.42
CA THR A 106 7.90 5.92 -2.49
C THR A 106 6.54 5.82 -3.19
N PRO A 107 6.40 5.11 -4.34
CA PRO A 107 5.13 5.00 -5.03
C PRO A 107 4.03 4.27 -4.23
N ALA A 108 4.42 3.42 -3.27
CA ALA A 108 3.50 2.65 -2.45
C ALA A 108 3.02 3.38 -1.20
N MET A 109 3.54 4.56 -0.88
CA MET A 109 3.17 5.28 0.35
C MET A 109 1.65 5.55 0.45
N PRO A 110 0.94 6.02 -0.60
CA PRO A 110 -0.52 6.21 -0.52
C PRO A 110 -1.27 4.90 -0.25
N ALA A 111 -0.82 3.79 -0.83
CA ALA A 111 -1.41 2.47 -0.60
C ALA A 111 -1.17 2.01 0.85
N ALA A 112 0.06 2.13 1.34
CA ALA A 112 0.42 1.81 2.71
C ALA A 112 -0.42 2.58 3.73
N VAL A 113 -0.57 3.90 3.56
CA VAL A 113 -1.41 4.76 4.40
C VAL A 113 -2.87 4.31 4.37
N SER A 114 -3.42 4.05 3.18
CA SER A 114 -4.82 3.62 3.04
C SER A 114 -5.13 2.30 3.76
N LEU A 115 -4.18 1.36 3.77
CA LEU A 115 -4.31 0.08 4.49
C LEU A 115 -4.39 0.29 5.99
N GLU A 116 -3.62 1.21 6.54
CA GLU A 116 -3.64 1.54 7.98
C GLU A 116 -4.90 2.33 8.35
N MET A 117 -5.43 3.17 7.45
CA MET A 117 -6.73 3.84 7.65
C MET A 117 -7.88 2.84 7.71
N ILE A 118 -7.93 1.89 6.77
CA ILE A 118 -8.93 0.81 6.78
C ILE A 118 -8.77 -0.06 8.03
N HIS A 119 -7.53 -0.37 8.43
CA HIS A 119 -7.28 -1.08 9.67
C HIS A 119 -7.85 -0.37 10.89
N THR A 120 -7.57 0.92 11.00
CA THR A 120 -8.01 1.72 12.15
C THR A 120 -9.53 1.84 12.17
N MET A 121 -10.17 2.02 11.01
CA MET A 121 -11.63 2.03 10.92
C MET A 121 -12.25 0.73 11.46
N SER A 122 -11.66 -0.43 11.11
CA SER A 122 -12.19 -1.71 11.61
C SER A 122 -12.09 -1.78 13.14
N LEU A 123 -10.98 -1.32 13.72
CA LEU A 123 -10.80 -1.31 15.19
C LEU A 123 -11.82 -0.40 15.89
N ILE A 124 -12.07 0.80 15.35
CA ILE A 124 -13.07 1.73 15.91
C ILE A 124 -14.45 1.05 15.96
N HIS A 125 -14.79 0.33 14.89
CA HIS A 125 -16.05 -0.39 14.80
C HIS A 125 -16.08 -1.58 15.77
N ASP A 126 -15.03 -2.41 15.80
CA ASP A 126 -14.93 -3.56 16.71
C ASP A 126 -15.09 -3.12 18.19
N ASP A 127 -14.52 -1.97 18.57
CA ASP A 127 -14.59 -1.46 19.94
C ASP A 127 -16.02 -1.06 20.37
N LEU A 128 -16.98 -0.88 19.47
CA LEU A 128 -18.33 -0.40 19.80
C LEU A 128 -19.08 -1.30 20.81
N PRO A 129 -20.04 -0.76 21.59
CA PRO A 129 -20.80 -1.54 22.57
C PRO A 129 -21.60 -2.71 22.00
N SER A 130 -21.94 -2.63 20.72
CA SER A 130 -22.66 -3.67 19.98
C SER A 130 -21.76 -4.78 19.44
N MET A 131 -20.43 -4.60 19.48
CA MET A 131 -19.44 -5.59 19.07
C MET A 131 -18.65 -6.05 20.29
N ASP A 132 -17.42 -5.57 20.50
CA ASP A 132 -16.58 -6.04 21.61
C ASP A 132 -16.81 -5.27 22.90
N ASN A 133 -17.41 -4.06 22.82
CA ASN A 133 -17.64 -3.18 23.98
C ASN A 133 -16.35 -2.92 24.78
N ASP A 134 -15.27 -2.61 24.07
CA ASP A 134 -13.98 -2.29 24.66
C ASP A 134 -13.99 -0.83 25.16
N ASP A 135 -13.76 -0.61 26.47
CA ASP A 135 -13.62 0.75 27.02
C ASP A 135 -12.22 1.35 26.78
N LEU A 136 -11.20 0.50 26.58
CA LEU A 136 -9.81 0.90 26.45
C LEU A 136 -9.10 0.17 25.30
N ARG A 137 -8.34 0.91 24.50
CA ARG A 137 -7.41 0.38 23.50
C ARG A 137 -6.01 0.95 23.72
N ARG A 138 -5.05 0.05 23.92
CA ARG A 138 -3.63 0.40 24.17
C ARG A 138 -3.44 1.40 25.33
N GLY A 139 -4.25 1.25 26.37
CA GLY A 139 -4.21 2.10 27.57
C GLY A 139 -4.85 3.48 27.40
N LYS A 140 -5.54 3.75 26.28
CA LYS A 140 -6.34 4.96 26.05
C LYS A 140 -7.82 4.59 25.91
N PRO A 141 -8.77 5.48 26.25
CA PRO A 141 -10.19 5.31 25.92
C PRO A 141 -10.39 4.93 24.45
N THR A 142 -11.38 4.10 24.16
CA THR A 142 -11.83 3.86 22.78
C THR A 142 -12.58 5.09 22.25
N CYS A 143 -12.87 5.09 20.95
CA CYS A 143 -13.35 6.29 20.26
C CYS A 143 -14.82 6.65 20.55
N HIS A 144 -15.62 5.70 21.04
CA HIS A 144 -17.08 5.79 21.09
C HIS A 144 -17.63 6.35 22.41
#